data_AF-A0A349X3P0-F1
#
_entry.id   AF-A0A349X3P0-F1
#
_cell.length_a   1.000
_cell.length_b   1.000
_cell.length_c   1.000
_cell.angle_alpha   90.00
_cell.angle_beta   90.00
_cell.angle_gamma   90.00
#
_symmetry.space_group_name_H-M   'P 1'
#
loop_
_entity.id
_entity.type
_entity.pdbx_description
1 polymer ?
#
loop_
_entity_poly.entity_id
_entity_poly.type
_entity_poly.pdbx_seq_one_letter_code
_entity_poly.pdbx_strand_id
1 'polypeptide(L)'
;MQNKTYTDLLALVQALIGAGSLTTEEQTNILHLVNRRAHQAYQESQSWPRYLVAGEPRTVEPGQIIPYSEDSFYVFGAGSGEADGLYTLSADDFNSHVVYEKADGELLYFIRRETHGAHNTWHIVQADSATQSTANKYLYSDGQNGSAPDEAGWSVDDDGLSPAPRLSDLSPIGEFIRIHKTKPFLNNSSAEVNFYVDLNGANVMNANGLSSSHAYVTYKKQFLTFTISSQDIPEEWFHFMAHGVYADFLRVQDKQQEAMAEEQVALTYLTSELEKIDNRSNNNNIINRFSTYVNRQSR
;
A
#
# COMPACT_ATOMS: atom_id res chain seq x y z
N MET A 1 -9.54 -8.00 2.17
CA MET A 1 -9.80 -7.86 0.72
C MET A 1 -9.42 -9.18 0.07
N GLN A 2 -10.18 -9.65 -0.92
CA GLN A 2 -9.91 -10.93 -1.56
C GLN A 2 -9.05 -10.74 -2.80
N ASN A 3 -8.18 -11.71 -3.07
CA ASN A 3 -7.32 -11.73 -4.24
C ASN A 3 -7.66 -12.98 -5.06
N LYS A 4 -7.59 -12.86 -6.38
CA LYS A 4 -7.62 -13.96 -7.33
C LYS A 4 -6.26 -14.11 -8.00
N THR A 5 -6.05 -15.24 -8.64
CA THR A 5 -4.85 -15.47 -9.44
C THR A 5 -5.05 -14.98 -10.88
N TYR A 6 -3.97 -14.64 -11.58
CA TYR A 6 -4.05 -14.38 -13.02
C TYR A 6 -4.55 -15.62 -13.78
N THR A 7 -4.19 -16.81 -13.32
CA THR A 7 -4.67 -18.08 -13.89
C THR A 7 -6.20 -18.18 -13.86
N ASP A 8 -6.84 -17.78 -12.76
CA ASP A 8 -8.30 -17.78 -12.66
C ASP A 8 -8.93 -16.76 -13.63
N LEU A 9 -8.31 -15.59 -13.76
CA LEU A 9 -8.77 -14.55 -14.68
C LEU A 9 -8.67 -15.00 -16.13
N LEU A 10 -7.53 -15.58 -16.50
CA LEU A 10 -7.29 -16.14 -17.83
C LEU A 10 -8.30 -17.25 -18.15
N ALA A 11 -8.56 -18.15 -17.21
CA ALA A 11 -9.55 -19.22 -17.37
C ALA A 11 -10.96 -18.66 -17.62
N LEU A 12 -11.36 -17.60 -16.91
CA LEU A 12 -12.65 -16.94 -17.15
C LEU A 12 -12.69 -16.27 -18.54
N VAL A 13 -11.64 -15.56 -18.94
CA VAL A 13 -11.56 -14.94 -20.28
C VAL A 13 -11.63 -16.00 -21.38
N GLN A 14 -10.91 -17.13 -21.23
CA GLN A 14 -10.97 -18.24 -22.17
C GLN A 14 -12.38 -18.83 -22.28
N ALA A 15 -13.06 -19.02 -21.14
CA ALA A 15 -14.44 -19.50 -21.11
C ALA A 15 -15.40 -18.53 -21.81
N LEU A 16 -15.22 -17.21 -21.65
CA LEU A 16 -16.02 -16.19 -22.33
C LEU A 16 -15.79 -16.19 -23.85
N ILE A 17 -14.52 -16.31 -24.28
CA ILE A 17 -14.15 -16.41 -25.69
C ILE A 17 -14.71 -17.69 -26.33
N GLY A 18 -14.89 -18.76 -25.54
CA GLY A 18 -15.27 -20.08 -26.03
C GLY A 18 -14.14 -20.80 -26.77
N ALA A 19 -12.90 -20.34 -26.62
CA ALA A 19 -11.71 -21.01 -27.14
C ALA A 19 -11.21 -22.04 -26.13
N GLY A 20 -10.93 -23.27 -26.58
CA GLY A 20 -10.43 -24.34 -25.70
C GLY A 20 -9.08 -23.97 -25.06
N SER A 21 -8.02 -23.90 -25.88
CA SER A 21 -6.69 -23.51 -25.41
C SER A 21 -6.13 -22.42 -26.31
N LEU A 22 -5.78 -21.29 -25.71
CA LEU A 22 -5.08 -20.20 -26.39
C LEU A 22 -3.59 -20.49 -26.49
N THR A 23 -2.98 -20.07 -27.59
CA THR A 23 -1.54 -20.09 -27.80
C THR A 23 -0.82 -19.17 -26.80
N THR A 24 0.47 -19.37 -26.58
CA THR A 24 1.29 -18.52 -25.69
C THR A 24 1.26 -17.04 -26.10
N GLU A 25 1.21 -16.76 -27.40
CA GLU A 25 1.18 -15.40 -27.94
C GLU A 25 -0.18 -14.74 -27.66
N GLU A 26 -1.29 -15.47 -27.83
CA GLU A 26 -2.63 -15.00 -27.48
C GLU A 26 -2.78 -14.75 -25.97
N GLN A 27 -2.20 -15.63 -25.14
CA GLN A 27 -2.17 -15.42 -23.68
C GLN A 27 -1.39 -14.15 -23.28
N THR A 28 -0.31 -13.85 -24.01
CA THR A 28 0.46 -12.61 -23.81
C THR A 28 -0.36 -11.38 -24.20
N ASN A 29 -1.08 -11.44 -25.33
CA ASN A 29 -1.99 -10.38 -25.75
C ASN A 29 -3.13 -10.15 -24.74
N ILE A 30 -3.70 -11.22 -24.18
CA ILE A 30 -4.69 -11.13 -23.12
C ILE A 30 -4.09 -10.43 -21.89
N LEU A 31 -2.88 -10.78 -21.46
CA LEU A 31 -2.23 -10.11 -20.33
C LEU A 31 -2.09 -8.59 -20.55
N HIS A 32 -1.73 -8.17 -21.77
CA HIS A 32 -1.67 -6.75 -22.11
C HIS A 32 -3.04 -6.05 -22.02
N LEU A 33 -4.10 -6.70 -22.51
CA LEU A 33 -5.46 -6.19 -22.40
C LEU A 33 -5.93 -6.15 -20.94
N VAL A 34 -5.63 -7.18 -20.15
CA VAL A 34 -5.90 -7.22 -18.70
C VAL A 34 -5.24 -6.03 -18.02
N ASN A 35 -3.95 -5.78 -18.27
CA ASN A 35 -3.23 -4.65 -17.68
C ASN A 35 -3.82 -3.31 -18.09
N ARG A 36 -4.26 -3.17 -19.35
CA ARG A 36 -4.94 -1.96 -19.81
C ARG A 36 -6.27 -1.73 -19.06
N ARG A 37 -7.08 -2.78 -18.88
CA ARG A 37 -8.34 -2.70 -18.12
C ARG A 37 -8.10 -2.45 -16.65
N ALA A 38 -7.14 -3.14 -16.03
CA ALA A 38 -6.73 -2.90 -14.66
C ALA A 38 -6.31 -1.44 -14.44
N HIS A 39 -5.52 -0.88 -15.36
CA HIS A 39 -5.13 0.52 -15.31
C HIS A 39 -6.34 1.46 -15.46
N GLN A 40 -7.29 1.14 -16.33
CA GLN A 40 -8.54 1.89 -16.44
C GLN A 40 -9.28 1.92 -15.10
N ALA A 41 -9.55 0.76 -14.49
CA ALA A 41 -10.22 0.70 -13.18
C ALA A 41 -9.44 1.46 -12.10
N TYR A 42 -8.11 1.32 -12.09
CA TYR A 42 -7.25 2.09 -11.20
C TYR A 42 -7.52 3.59 -11.33
N GLN A 43 -7.57 4.15 -12.54
CA GLN A 43 -7.75 5.59 -12.76
C GLN A 43 -9.15 6.12 -12.39
N GLU A 44 -10.20 5.29 -12.38
CA GLU A 44 -11.58 5.76 -12.10
C GLU A 44 -11.77 6.32 -10.69
N SER A 45 -10.93 5.95 -9.72
CA SER A 45 -11.05 6.47 -8.35
C SER A 45 -9.72 6.61 -7.64
N GLN A 46 -9.53 7.72 -6.94
CA GLN A 46 -8.43 7.92 -6.00
C GLN A 46 -8.63 7.15 -4.68
N SER A 47 -9.85 6.67 -4.42
CA SER A 47 -10.28 6.15 -3.12
C SER A 47 -10.40 4.62 -3.08
N TRP A 48 -9.80 3.90 -4.02
CA TRP A 48 -9.76 2.44 -3.98
C TRP A 48 -9.11 1.97 -2.67
N PRO A 49 -9.84 1.28 -1.77
CA PRO A 49 -9.32 0.97 -0.43
C PRO A 49 -8.03 0.13 -0.41
N ARG A 50 -7.79 -0.64 -1.47
CA ARG A 50 -6.56 -1.43 -1.65
C ARG A 50 -5.32 -0.60 -1.92
N TYR A 51 -5.50 0.51 -2.64
CA TYR A 51 -4.42 1.41 -3.06
C TYR A 51 -4.34 2.63 -2.16
N LEU A 52 -5.39 2.95 -1.40
CA LEU A 52 -5.41 4.08 -0.50
C LEU A 52 -4.58 3.79 0.75
N VAL A 53 -3.55 4.61 0.97
CA VAL A 53 -2.77 4.65 2.21
C VAL A 53 -3.06 5.98 2.88
N ALA A 54 -3.44 5.93 4.16
CA ALA A 54 -3.88 7.11 4.90
C ALA A 54 -2.87 7.47 6.00
N GLY A 55 -2.30 8.67 5.90
CA GLY A 55 -1.46 9.25 6.94
C GLY A 55 -0.20 8.43 7.25
N GLU A 56 0.47 7.89 6.23
CA GLU A 56 1.76 7.22 6.37
C GLU A 56 2.88 8.26 6.42
N PRO A 57 3.85 8.19 7.36
CA PRO A 57 4.95 9.12 7.39
C PRO A 57 5.84 8.94 6.16
N ARG A 58 6.34 10.05 5.62
CA ARG A 58 7.24 10.12 4.47
C ARG A 58 8.33 11.15 4.71
N THR A 59 9.54 10.89 4.22
CA THR A 59 10.66 11.84 4.34
C THR A 59 10.40 13.11 3.54
N VAL A 60 10.78 14.25 4.15
CA VAL A 60 10.79 15.56 3.52
C VAL A 60 12.24 15.91 3.19
N GLU A 61 12.61 15.75 1.93
CA GLU A 61 13.93 16.07 1.41
C GLU A 61 14.22 17.58 1.43
N PRO A 62 15.51 17.98 1.34
CA PRO A 62 15.88 19.38 1.14
C PRO A 62 15.10 20.02 -0.01
N GLY A 63 14.52 21.20 0.23
CA GLY A 63 13.60 21.84 -0.73
C GLY A 63 12.12 21.52 -0.47
N GLN A 64 11.81 20.79 0.61
CA GLN A 64 10.43 20.52 1.06
C GLN A 64 9.71 19.56 0.10
N ILE A 65 10.47 18.63 -0.45
CA ILE A 65 10.00 17.67 -1.44
C ILE A 65 9.75 16.35 -0.74
N ILE A 66 8.57 15.78 -0.94
CA ILE A 66 8.29 14.39 -0.59
C ILE A 66 8.42 13.56 -1.87
N PRO A 67 9.40 12.64 -1.95
CA PRO A 67 9.64 11.87 -3.16
C PRO A 67 8.51 10.87 -3.42
N TYR A 68 8.38 10.40 -4.66
CA TYR A 68 7.41 9.36 -5.03
C TYR A 68 7.75 7.98 -4.43
N SER A 69 9.02 7.75 -4.09
CA SER A 69 9.48 6.48 -3.56
C SER A 69 10.64 6.74 -2.61
N GLU A 70 10.70 5.97 -1.55
CA GLU A 70 11.83 5.91 -0.63
C GLU A 70 12.00 4.48 -0.14
N ASP A 71 13.22 4.11 0.24
CA ASP A 71 13.53 2.81 0.85
C ASP A 71 13.52 2.99 2.37
N SER A 72 12.39 2.65 2.99
CA SER A 72 12.12 2.99 4.39
C SER A 72 11.02 2.10 4.96
N PHE A 73 11.03 1.95 6.28
CA PHE A 73 10.01 1.19 7.02
C PHE A 73 9.30 2.08 8.03
N TYR A 74 7.98 1.94 8.12
CA TYR A 74 7.21 2.50 9.21
C TYR A 74 6.95 1.45 10.29
N VAL A 75 7.53 1.65 11.47
CA VAL A 75 7.35 0.79 12.65
C VAL A 75 6.23 1.36 13.52
N PHE A 76 5.28 0.51 13.90
CA PHE A 76 4.17 0.91 14.76
C PHE A 76 3.68 -0.23 15.67
N GLY A 77 3.14 0.15 16.82
CA GLY A 77 2.51 -0.78 17.75
C GLY A 77 3.51 -1.53 18.61
N ALA A 78 4.75 -1.06 18.74
CA ALA A 78 5.69 -1.56 19.73
C ALA A 78 5.19 -1.25 21.15
N GLY A 79 5.39 -2.17 22.09
CA GLY A 79 5.20 -1.91 23.52
C GLY A 79 6.17 -0.86 24.06
N SER A 80 7.35 -0.74 23.43
CA SER A 80 8.27 0.39 23.62
C SER A 80 7.99 1.44 22.55
N GLY A 81 7.12 2.41 22.85
CA GLY A 81 6.70 3.44 21.90
C GLY A 81 7.84 4.31 21.35
N GLU A 82 9.03 4.28 21.95
CA GLU A 82 10.22 4.96 21.44
C GLU A 82 10.78 4.30 20.17
N ALA A 83 10.52 3.01 19.97
CA ALA A 83 10.88 2.28 18.76
C ALA A 83 9.86 2.48 17.61
N ASP A 84 8.69 3.04 17.88
CA ASP A 84 7.73 3.38 16.82
C ASP A 84 8.19 4.63 16.07
N GLY A 85 8.08 4.62 14.74
CA GLY A 85 8.51 5.74 13.91
C GLY A 85 8.88 5.34 12.49
N LEU A 86 9.31 6.32 11.70
CA LEU A 86 9.85 6.12 10.36
C LEU A 86 11.34 5.81 10.44
N TYR A 87 11.75 4.73 9.78
CA TYR A 87 13.12 4.27 9.66
C TYR A 87 13.57 4.42 8.22
N THR A 88 14.58 5.26 7.98
CA THR A 88 15.12 5.55 6.66
C THR A 88 16.41 4.78 6.41
N LEU A 89 16.69 4.41 5.16
CA LEU A 89 17.94 3.73 4.80
C LEU A 89 19.16 4.53 5.28
N SER A 90 20.02 3.89 6.05
CA SER A 90 21.28 4.45 6.52
C SER A 90 22.34 4.43 5.42
N ALA A 91 23.31 5.33 5.51
CA ALA A 91 24.49 5.30 4.64
C ALA A 91 25.49 4.20 5.04
N ASP A 92 25.35 3.65 6.25
CA ASP A 92 26.19 2.60 6.79
C ASP A 92 25.55 1.22 6.61
N ASP A 93 26.41 0.22 6.38
CA ASP A 93 26.03 -1.18 6.43
C ASP A 93 26.47 -1.81 7.75
N PHE A 94 25.75 -2.84 8.19
CA PHE A 94 26.14 -3.67 9.33
C PHE A 94 26.27 -5.12 8.87
N ASN A 95 27.46 -5.70 9.06
CA ASN A 95 27.79 -7.06 8.63
C ASN A 95 27.51 -7.35 7.14
N SER A 96 27.71 -6.37 6.24
CA SER A 96 27.38 -6.45 4.81
C SER A 96 25.89 -6.51 4.49
N HIS A 97 25.05 -5.99 5.39
CA HIS A 97 23.62 -5.84 5.19
C HIS A 97 23.19 -4.41 5.45
N VAL A 98 22.16 -3.98 4.72
CA VAL A 98 21.58 -2.66 4.88
C VAL A 98 21.07 -2.42 6.30
N VAL A 99 21.15 -1.17 6.74
CA VAL A 99 20.63 -0.71 8.02
C VAL A 99 19.61 0.38 7.77
N TYR A 100 18.51 0.38 8.52
CA TYR A 100 17.58 1.49 8.55
C TYR A 100 17.68 2.19 9.89
N GLU A 101 17.79 3.51 9.88
CA GLU A 101 17.92 4.35 11.06
C GLU A 101 16.61 5.09 11.32
N LYS A 102 16.18 5.09 12.58
CA LYS A 102 15.00 5.86 12.98
C LYS A 102 15.28 7.34 12.82
N ALA A 103 14.46 8.00 12.02
CA ALA A 103 14.76 9.31 11.53
C ALA A 103 14.42 10.45 12.51
N ASP A 104 13.77 10.13 13.65
CA ASP A 104 13.43 11.05 14.74
C ASP A 104 13.64 10.39 16.13
N GLY A 105 14.22 11.13 17.08
CA GLY A 105 14.35 10.70 18.48
C GLY A 105 15.60 11.25 19.16
N GLU A 106 15.62 11.23 20.50
CA GLU A 106 16.84 11.53 21.27
C GLU A 106 17.82 10.35 21.26
N LEU A 107 17.30 9.13 21.23
CA LEU A 107 18.06 7.89 21.12
C LEU A 107 18.03 7.37 19.68
N LEU A 108 19.13 6.74 19.26
CA LEU A 108 19.25 6.11 17.96
C LEU A 108 18.72 4.68 18.02
N TYR A 109 17.80 4.38 17.11
CA TYR A 109 17.26 3.04 16.90
C TYR A 109 17.55 2.61 15.46
N PHE A 110 17.84 1.33 15.29
CA PHE A 110 18.19 0.76 13.99
C PHE A 110 17.39 -0.50 13.72
N ILE A 111 16.97 -0.69 12.48
CA ILE A 111 16.61 -2.00 11.95
C ILE A 111 17.85 -2.53 11.23
N ARG A 112 18.41 -3.63 11.72
CA ARG A 112 19.63 -4.20 11.13
C ARG A 112 19.70 -5.71 11.24
N ARG A 113 20.58 -6.27 10.42
CA ARG A 113 20.84 -7.70 10.34
C ARG A 113 21.91 -8.13 11.34
N GLU A 114 21.50 -8.84 12.38
CA GLU A 114 22.43 -9.53 13.26
C GLU A 114 22.82 -10.88 12.63
N THR A 115 24.11 -11.25 12.73
CA THR A 115 24.66 -12.42 12.01
C THR A 115 25.32 -13.45 12.95
N HIS A 116 25.11 -13.30 14.26
CA HIS A 116 25.81 -14.10 15.27
C HIS A 116 24.86 -14.97 16.11
N GLY A 117 25.31 -16.20 16.40
CA GLY A 117 24.67 -17.09 17.37
C GLY A 117 23.17 -17.28 17.14
N ALA A 118 22.38 -17.15 18.21
CA ALA A 118 20.93 -17.25 18.17
C ALA A 118 20.23 -16.02 17.56
N HIS A 119 20.95 -14.91 17.38
CA HIS A 119 20.41 -13.66 16.84
C HIS A 119 20.71 -13.51 15.34
N ASN A 120 20.89 -14.60 14.58
CA ASN A 120 21.06 -14.51 13.13
C ASN A 120 19.71 -14.20 12.45
N THR A 121 19.15 -13.01 12.72
CA THR A 121 17.83 -12.54 12.30
C THR A 121 17.83 -11.01 12.12
N TRP A 122 16.73 -10.40 11.64
CA TRP A 122 16.62 -8.94 11.66
C TRP A 122 16.15 -8.49 13.04
N HIS A 123 16.67 -7.35 13.47
CA HIS A 123 16.39 -6.79 14.79
C HIS A 123 16.06 -5.32 14.71
N ILE A 124 15.17 -4.88 15.59
CA ILE A 124 15.08 -3.49 16.02
C ILE A 124 15.92 -3.37 17.28
N VAL A 125 16.97 -2.57 17.20
CA VAL A 125 17.93 -2.36 18.28
C VAL A 125 18.03 -0.89 18.66
N GLN A 126 18.44 -0.65 19.90
CA GLN A 126 18.95 0.66 20.31
C GLN A 126 20.47 0.56 20.40
N ALA A 127 21.17 1.46 19.72
CA ALA A 127 22.63 1.49 19.70
C ALA A 127 23.12 2.95 19.62
N ASP A 128 24.42 3.19 19.81
CA ASP A 128 25.04 4.50 19.68
C ASP A 128 25.53 4.78 18.25
N SER A 129 25.62 3.74 17.40
CA SER A 129 25.85 3.86 15.96
C SER A 129 25.32 2.64 15.20
N ALA A 130 25.04 2.81 13.90
CA ALA A 130 24.61 1.73 13.00
C ALA A 130 25.59 0.55 12.97
N THR A 131 26.90 0.86 13.04
CA THR A 131 28.01 -0.09 12.93
C THR A 131 28.44 -0.73 14.25
N GLN A 132 27.82 -0.37 15.37
CA GLN A 132 28.19 -0.88 16.70
C GLN A 132 27.99 -2.40 16.77
N SER A 133 29.06 -3.15 17.03
CA SER A 133 29.05 -4.62 16.99
C SER A 133 28.05 -5.29 17.94
N THR A 134 27.82 -4.70 19.11
CA THR A 134 26.86 -5.19 20.09
C THR A 134 25.95 -4.05 20.46
N ALA A 135 24.66 -4.19 20.19
CA ALA A 135 23.69 -3.15 20.52
C ALA A 135 23.60 -2.93 22.03
N ASN A 136 23.14 -1.75 22.42
CA ASN A 136 22.88 -1.45 23.82
C ASN A 136 21.61 -2.15 24.30
N LYS A 137 20.63 -2.33 23.41
CA LYS A 137 19.41 -3.11 23.64
C LYS A 137 18.95 -3.85 22.39
N TYR A 138 18.49 -5.08 22.57
CA TYR A 138 17.81 -5.88 21.54
C TYR A 138 16.32 -5.91 21.83
N LEU A 139 15.53 -5.16 21.07
CA LEU A 139 14.12 -4.90 21.42
C LEU A 139 13.19 -5.93 20.79
N TYR A 140 13.33 -6.13 19.49
CA TYR A 140 12.43 -6.98 18.73
C TYR A 140 13.20 -7.71 17.63
N SER A 141 12.75 -8.90 17.27
CA SER A 141 13.30 -9.66 16.14
C SER A 141 12.18 -10.21 15.26
N ASP A 142 12.41 -10.24 13.94
CA ASP A 142 11.51 -10.85 12.95
C ASP A 142 11.64 -12.38 12.87
N GLY A 143 12.70 -12.94 13.46
CA GLY A 143 12.97 -14.38 13.40
C GLY A 143 13.47 -14.89 12.04
N GLN A 144 13.62 -14.04 11.03
CA GLN A 144 13.92 -14.43 9.65
C GLN A 144 15.33 -14.07 9.25
N ASN A 145 15.88 -14.76 8.23
CA ASN A 145 17.20 -14.49 7.67
C ASN A 145 17.26 -13.99 6.23
N GLY A 146 16.18 -13.36 5.80
CA GLY A 146 16.03 -12.79 4.46
C GLY A 146 16.93 -11.58 4.18
N SER A 147 16.87 -11.11 2.93
CA SER A 147 17.60 -9.94 2.43
C SER A 147 17.07 -8.60 2.94
N ALA A 148 15.86 -8.57 3.51
CA ALA A 148 15.22 -7.41 4.10
C ALA A 148 14.41 -7.86 5.34
N PRO A 149 14.04 -6.93 6.24
CA PRO A 149 13.15 -7.22 7.35
C PRO A 149 11.75 -7.61 6.86
N ASP A 150 11.12 -8.57 7.53
CA ASP A 150 9.72 -8.91 7.25
C ASP A 150 8.74 -7.86 7.84
N GLU A 151 7.62 -7.60 7.17
CA GLU A 151 6.58 -6.66 7.66
C GLU A 151 5.80 -7.21 8.87
N ALA A 152 5.84 -8.54 9.08
CA ALA A 152 5.10 -9.24 10.12
C ALA A 152 5.95 -10.34 10.77
N GLY A 153 5.47 -10.92 11.87
CA GLY A 153 6.16 -12.02 12.56
C GLY A 153 7.14 -11.61 13.65
N TRP A 154 7.23 -10.30 13.94
CA TRP A 154 8.06 -9.78 15.01
C TRP A 154 7.67 -10.32 16.38
N SER A 155 8.66 -10.66 17.18
CA SER A 155 8.54 -11.02 18.59
C SER A 155 9.35 -10.09 19.49
N VAL A 156 8.95 -9.99 20.75
CA VAL A 156 9.75 -9.33 21.79
C VAL A 156 11.05 -10.11 21.98
N ASP A 157 12.17 -9.41 21.94
CA ASP A 157 13.49 -9.94 22.23
C ASP A 157 13.92 -9.56 23.67
N ASP A 158 15.17 -9.78 24.03
CA ASP A 158 15.73 -9.68 25.39
C ASP A 158 15.32 -8.41 26.17
N ASP A 159 15.30 -7.24 25.54
CA ASP A 159 15.05 -5.94 26.18
C ASP A 159 13.70 -5.30 25.78
N GLY A 160 12.94 -5.95 24.90
CA GLY A 160 11.71 -5.40 24.36
C GLY A 160 10.54 -5.41 25.33
N LEU A 161 9.53 -4.60 25.03
CA LEU A 161 8.25 -4.61 25.74
C LEU A 161 7.13 -5.09 24.82
N SER A 162 6.23 -5.92 25.35
CA SER A 162 5.03 -6.38 24.64
C SER A 162 4.03 -5.23 24.47
N PRO A 163 3.31 -5.15 23.33
CA PRO A 163 3.36 -6.06 22.18
C PRO A 163 4.57 -5.85 21.25
N ALA A 164 4.88 -6.86 20.44
CA ALA A 164 5.85 -6.70 19.35
C ALA A 164 5.27 -5.81 18.24
N PRO A 165 6.11 -5.01 17.55
CA PRO A 165 5.66 -4.10 16.52
C PRO A 165 5.18 -4.81 15.26
N ARG A 166 4.61 -4.01 14.36
CA ARG A 166 4.47 -4.34 12.93
C ARG A 166 5.24 -3.31 12.12
N LEU A 167 5.71 -3.76 10.96
CA LEU A 167 6.34 -2.90 9.97
C LEU A 167 5.40 -2.73 8.79
N SER A 168 5.52 -1.60 8.12
CA SER A 168 4.95 -1.35 6.80
C SER A 168 6.08 -0.90 5.90
N ASP A 169 6.28 -1.62 4.79
CA ASP A 169 7.17 -1.18 3.72
C ASP A 169 6.50 -0.02 2.95
N LEU A 170 7.23 1.07 2.76
CA LEU A 170 6.73 2.32 2.19
C LEU A 170 6.55 2.21 0.67
N SER A 171 5.43 1.63 0.26
CA SER A 171 5.10 1.41 -1.16
C SER A 171 5.18 2.70 -2.00
N PRO A 172 5.66 2.65 -3.25
CA PRO A 172 5.70 3.83 -4.13
C PRO A 172 4.36 4.55 -4.26
N ILE A 173 4.42 5.87 -4.30
CA ILE A 173 3.30 6.78 -4.42
C ILE A 173 2.95 6.93 -5.90
N GLY A 174 1.70 6.64 -6.25
CA GLY A 174 1.15 6.91 -7.57
C GLY A 174 0.53 8.31 -7.65
N GLU A 175 -0.18 8.72 -6.60
CA GLU A 175 -0.88 10.00 -6.56
C GLU A 175 -1.00 10.53 -5.13
N PHE A 176 -0.53 11.76 -4.91
CA PHE A 176 -0.67 12.47 -3.64
C PHE A 176 -2.10 12.99 -3.48
N ILE A 177 -2.73 12.73 -2.34
CA ILE A 177 -4.11 13.17 -2.05
C ILE A 177 -4.12 14.25 -0.98
N ARG A 178 -3.46 14.01 0.17
CA ARG A 178 -3.36 14.98 1.29
C ARG A 178 -2.03 14.86 1.99
N ILE A 179 -1.57 15.96 2.57
CA ILE A 179 -0.34 16.00 3.37
C ILE A 179 -0.64 16.69 4.70
N HIS A 180 -0.22 16.07 5.79
CA HIS A 180 -0.44 16.50 7.15
C HIS A 180 0.88 16.66 7.90
N LYS A 181 0.95 17.64 8.81
CA LYS A 181 2.13 17.83 9.67
C LYS A 181 2.26 16.77 10.76
N THR A 182 1.14 16.32 11.29
CA THR A 182 1.07 15.33 12.38
C THR A 182 0.15 14.19 11.96
N LYS A 183 0.36 13.01 12.56
CA LYS A 183 -0.38 11.79 12.20
C LYS A 183 -1.90 12.06 12.19
N PRO A 184 -2.54 12.04 11.02
CA PRO A 184 -3.95 12.34 10.91
C PRO A 184 -4.79 11.18 11.48
N PHE A 185 -6.05 11.47 11.80
CA PHE A 185 -7.07 10.46 12.19
C PHE A 185 -6.85 9.75 13.54
N LEU A 186 -5.87 10.13 14.35
CA LEU A 186 -5.72 9.66 15.74
C LEU A 186 -6.35 10.59 16.78
N ASN A 187 -6.17 11.91 16.63
CA ASN A 187 -6.69 12.94 17.54
C ASN A 187 -7.33 14.10 16.74
N ASN A 188 -8.17 14.89 17.39
CA ASN A 188 -8.80 16.06 16.76
C ASN A 188 -7.74 17.10 16.33
N SER A 189 -7.85 17.56 15.08
CA SER A 189 -7.04 18.63 14.45
C SER A 189 -5.59 18.27 14.08
N SER A 190 -5.42 17.50 13.00
CA SER A 190 -4.15 17.51 12.26
C SER A 190 -4.19 18.62 11.22
N ALA A 191 -3.14 19.46 11.19
CA ALA A 191 -3.02 20.55 10.21
C ALA A 191 -2.62 19.99 8.84
N GLU A 192 -3.50 20.17 7.86
CA GLU A 192 -3.21 19.90 6.45
C GLU A 192 -2.32 21.00 5.87
N VAL A 193 -1.42 20.63 4.97
CA VAL A 193 -0.50 21.54 4.29
C VAL A 193 -0.83 21.57 2.80
N ASN A 194 -0.74 22.76 2.22
CA ASN A 194 -0.86 22.93 0.78
C ASN A 194 0.39 22.39 0.09
N PHE A 195 0.23 21.78 -1.08
CA PHE A 195 1.35 21.29 -1.88
C PHE A 195 1.03 21.38 -3.36
N TYR A 196 2.06 21.34 -4.20
CA TYR A 196 1.94 21.06 -5.63
C TYR A 196 2.80 19.85 -5.98
N VAL A 197 2.52 19.21 -7.10
CA VAL A 197 3.21 17.99 -7.53
C VAL A 197 3.96 18.26 -8.83
N ASP A 198 5.20 17.80 -8.91
CA ASP A 198 6.02 17.81 -10.13
C ASP A 198 6.70 16.45 -10.36
N LEU A 199 7.71 16.41 -11.23
CA LEU A 199 8.48 15.21 -11.54
C LEU A 199 9.24 14.64 -10.33
N ASN A 200 9.66 15.50 -9.40
CA ASN A 200 10.49 15.10 -8.26
C ASN A 200 9.62 14.61 -7.09
N GLY A 201 8.38 15.09 -6.98
CA GLY A 201 7.45 14.66 -5.94
C GLY A 201 6.45 15.74 -5.54
N ALA A 202 5.94 15.65 -4.32
CA ALA A 202 5.10 16.69 -3.74
C ALA A 202 5.96 17.76 -3.06
N ASN A 203 5.87 18.98 -3.58
CA ASN A 203 6.52 20.15 -3.03
C ASN A 203 5.58 20.82 -2.02
N VAL A 204 5.96 20.80 -0.76
CA VAL A 204 5.15 21.31 0.34
C VAL A 204 5.27 22.84 0.43
N MET A 205 4.14 23.54 0.43
CA MET A 205 4.06 24.99 0.48
C MET A 205 3.84 25.48 1.92
N ASN A 206 4.44 26.62 2.28
CA ASN A 206 4.29 27.24 3.60
C ASN A 206 4.67 26.29 4.77
N ALA A 207 5.84 25.67 4.64
CA ALA A 207 6.42 24.77 5.62
C ALA A 207 6.91 25.45 6.92
N ASN A 208 6.48 26.67 7.21
CA ASN A 208 6.67 27.26 8.53
C ASN A 208 6.11 26.28 9.58
N GLY A 209 7.00 25.62 10.31
CA GLY A 209 6.67 24.60 11.32
C GLY A 209 6.61 23.14 10.85
N LEU A 210 7.18 22.75 9.71
CA LEU A 210 7.66 21.36 9.56
C LEU A 210 8.97 21.24 10.35
N SER A 211 8.85 21.09 11.67
CA SER A 211 10.01 20.85 12.54
C SER A 211 10.52 19.40 12.45
N SER A 212 9.74 18.52 11.83
CA SER A 212 10.06 17.13 11.57
C SER A 212 10.64 16.96 10.17
N SER A 213 11.66 16.11 10.03
CA SER A 213 12.23 15.62 8.77
C SER A 213 11.23 14.80 7.94
N HIS A 214 10.00 14.64 8.42
CA HIS A 214 8.95 13.82 7.82
C HIS A 214 7.59 14.51 7.88
N ALA A 215 6.70 14.13 6.97
CA ALA A 215 5.30 14.54 6.93
C ALA A 215 4.39 13.31 6.75
N TYR A 216 3.12 13.41 7.12
CA TYR A 216 2.17 12.31 6.99
C TYR A 216 1.36 12.46 5.72
N VAL A 217 1.50 11.51 4.82
CA VAL A 217 0.93 11.56 3.47
C VAL A 217 -0.24 10.58 3.37
N THR A 218 -1.34 11.06 2.81
CA THR A 218 -2.42 10.23 2.29
C THR A 218 -2.28 10.19 0.78
N TYR A 219 -2.16 8.99 0.23
CA TYR A 219 -1.86 8.80 -1.17
C TYR A 219 -2.48 7.51 -1.72
N LYS A 220 -2.50 7.43 -3.05
CA LYS A 220 -2.84 6.21 -3.78
C LYS A 220 -1.54 5.55 -4.23
N LYS A 221 -1.33 4.29 -3.84
CA LYS A 221 -0.18 3.48 -4.24
C LYS A 221 -0.07 3.39 -5.77
N GLN A 222 1.15 3.39 -6.28
CA GLN A 222 1.42 3.20 -7.70
C GLN A 222 0.83 1.86 -8.18
N PHE A 223 0.17 1.88 -9.33
CA PHE A 223 -0.29 0.66 -9.97
C PHE A 223 0.87 -0.14 -10.56
N LEU A 224 0.99 -1.41 -10.17
CA LEU A 224 1.93 -2.35 -10.75
C LEU A 224 1.21 -3.22 -11.78
N THR A 225 1.82 -3.40 -12.95
CA THR A 225 1.29 -4.27 -13.98
C THR A 225 1.34 -5.73 -13.54
N PHE A 226 0.28 -6.46 -13.79
CA PHE A 226 0.20 -7.89 -13.54
C PHE A 226 1.10 -8.68 -14.48
N THR A 227 1.50 -9.85 -14.00
CA THR A 227 2.28 -10.86 -14.71
C THR A 227 1.51 -12.18 -14.73
N ILE A 228 1.99 -13.16 -15.51
CA ILE A 228 1.36 -14.49 -15.56
C ILE A 228 1.36 -15.23 -14.21
N SER A 229 2.24 -14.84 -13.29
CA SER A 229 2.34 -15.42 -11.94
C SER A 229 1.64 -14.58 -10.86
N SER A 230 1.01 -13.46 -11.22
CA SER A 230 0.31 -12.59 -10.26
C SER A 230 -0.74 -13.36 -9.46
N GLN A 231 -0.66 -13.23 -8.13
CA GLN A 231 -1.58 -13.83 -7.15
C GLN A 231 -2.46 -12.76 -6.47
N ASP A 232 -2.37 -11.53 -6.94
CA ASP A 232 -2.85 -10.31 -6.31
C ASP A 232 -3.88 -9.58 -7.18
N ILE A 233 -4.55 -10.30 -8.10
CA ILE A 233 -5.61 -9.74 -8.93
C ILE A 233 -6.77 -9.30 -8.03
N PRO A 234 -7.16 -8.02 -8.03
CA PRO A 234 -8.24 -7.53 -7.18
C PRO A 234 -9.58 -8.17 -7.56
N GLU A 235 -10.27 -8.79 -6.60
CA GLU A 235 -11.58 -9.39 -6.84
C GLU A 235 -12.62 -8.35 -7.28
N GLU A 236 -12.52 -7.13 -6.78
CA GLU A 236 -13.33 -5.99 -7.17
C GLU A 236 -13.20 -5.65 -8.68
N TRP A 237 -12.04 -5.86 -9.28
CA TRP A 237 -11.83 -5.57 -10.70
C TRP A 237 -11.99 -6.82 -11.58
N PHE A 238 -12.08 -8.00 -10.97
CA PHE A 238 -11.96 -9.28 -11.65
C PHE A 238 -12.96 -9.44 -12.79
N HIS A 239 -14.25 -9.23 -12.52
CA HIS A 239 -15.30 -9.35 -13.53
C HIS A 239 -15.24 -8.22 -14.55
N PHE A 240 -14.97 -6.99 -14.12
CA PHE A 240 -14.78 -5.88 -15.04
C PHE A 240 -13.64 -6.15 -16.04
N MET A 241 -12.49 -6.64 -15.57
CA MET A 241 -11.36 -6.98 -16.42
C MET A 241 -11.69 -8.14 -17.36
N ALA A 242 -12.33 -9.21 -16.87
CA ALA A 242 -12.66 -10.37 -17.70
C ALA A 242 -13.60 -10.00 -18.85
N HIS A 243 -14.72 -9.33 -18.54
CA HIS A 243 -15.69 -8.89 -19.54
C HIS A 243 -15.11 -7.79 -20.45
N GLY A 244 -14.30 -6.88 -19.92
CA GLY A 244 -13.64 -5.83 -20.70
C GLY A 244 -12.62 -6.37 -21.70
N VAL A 245 -11.83 -7.38 -21.31
CA VAL A 245 -10.88 -8.06 -22.21
C VAL A 245 -11.62 -8.86 -23.28
N TYR A 246 -12.72 -9.52 -22.91
CA TYR A 246 -13.55 -10.21 -23.89
C TYR A 246 -14.17 -9.24 -24.91
N ALA A 247 -14.66 -8.08 -24.46
CA ALA A 247 -15.12 -7.02 -25.36
C ALA A 247 -14.01 -6.56 -26.33
N ASP A 248 -12.77 -6.43 -25.84
CA ASP A 248 -11.63 -6.07 -26.69
C ASP A 248 -11.28 -7.14 -27.71
N PHE A 249 -11.37 -8.40 -27.32
CA PHE A 249 -11.19 -9.54 -28.22
C PHE A 249 -12.25 -9.53 -29.33
N LEU A 250 -13.52 -9.27 -29.01
CA LEU A 250 -14.59 -9.13 -29.99
C LEU A 250 -14.35 -7.97 -30.98
N ARG A 251 -13.76 -6.86 -30.53
CA ARG A 251 -13.37 -5.75 -31.43
C ARG A 251 -12.33 -6.18 -32.46
N VAL A 252 -11.37 -7.02 -32.07
CA VAL A 252 -10.35 -7.57 -32.97
C VAL A 252 -10.96 -8.52 -34.00
N GLN A 253 -12.07 -9.17 -33.68
CA GLN A 253 -12.82 -10.05 -34.59
C GLN A 253 -13.85 -9.31 -35.46
N ASP A 254 -13.82 -7.99 -35.52
CA ASP A 254 -14.81 -7.14 -36.21
C ASP A 254 -16.26 -7.29 -35.72
N LYS A 255 -16.46 -7.86 -34.52
CA LYS A 255 -17.78 -8.03 -33.89
C LYS A 255 -18.17 -6.82 -33.05
N GLN A 256 -18.20 -5.65 -33.68
CA GLN A 256 -18.33 -4.36 -32.98
C GLN A 256 -19.62 -4.24 -32.15
N GLN A 257 -20.76 -4.74 -32.66
CA GLN A 257 -22.04 -4.68 -31.93
C GLN A 257 -22.02 -5.55 -30.67
N GLU A 258 -21.49 -6.77 -30.76
CA GLU A 258 -21.33 -7.68 -29.62
C GLU A 258 -20.34 -7.09 -28.60
N ALA A 259 -19.22 -6.54 -29.09
CA ALA A 259 -18.22 -5.88 -28.25
C ALA A 259 -18.79 -4.68 -27.47
N MET A 260 -19.66 -3.88 -28.09
CA MET A 260 -20.32 -2.76 -27.40
C MET A 260 -21.27 -3.24 -26.30
N ALA A 261 -22.03 -4.31 -26.55
CA ALA A 261 -22.90 -4.88 -25.53
C ALA A 261 -22.10 -5.43 -24.35
N GLU A 262 -20.99 -6.11 -24.63
CA GLU A 262 -20.12 -6.69 -23.61
C GLU A 262 -19.37 -5.62 -22.79
N GLU A 263 -18.94 -4.54 -23.43
CA GLU A 263 -18.37 -3.37 -22.73
C GLU A 263 -19.37 -2.80 -21.71
N GLN A 264 -20.65 -2.72 -22.05
CA GLN A 264 -21.67 -2.22 -21.13
C GLN A 264 -21.82 -3.12 -19.90
N VAL A 265 -21.67 -4.43 -20.07
CA VAL A 265 -21.65 -5.39 -18.96
C VAL A 265 -20.42 -5.15 -18.07
N ALA A 266 -19.24 -5.00 -18.66
CA ALA A 266 -18.02 -4.69 -17.92
C ALA A 266 -18.16 -3.40 -17.10
N LEU A 267 -18.66 -2.32 -17.71
CA LEU A 267 -18.90 -1.03 -17.05
C LEU A 267 -19.91 -1.13 -15.89
N THR A 268 -20.90 -2.02 -16.00
CA THR A 268 -21.87 -2.26 -14.92
C THR A 268 -21.18 -2.84 -13.68
N TYR A 269 -20.26 -3.80 -13.86
CA TYR A 269 -19.46 -4.31 -12.75
C TYR A 269 -18.63 -3.21 -12.10
N LEU A 270 -17.91 -2.43 -12.89
CA LEU A 270 -17.06 -1.34 -12.38
C LEU A 270 -17.88 -0.29 -11.62
N THR A 271 -19.01 0.12 -12.19
CA THR A 271 -19.94 1.09 -11.57
C THR A 271 -20.44 0.56 -10.23
N SER A 272 -20.81 -0.73 -10.14
CA SER A 272 -21.29 -1.32 -8.89
C SER A 272 -20.22 -1.31 -7.78
N GLU A 273 -18.95 -1.46 -8.13
CA GLU A 273 -17.85 -1.36 -7.17
C GLU A 273 -17.57 0.09 -6.75
N LEU A 274 -17.66 1.04 -7.67
CA LEU A 274 -17.56 2.47 -7.37
C LEU A 274 -18.70 2.92 -6.43
N GLU A 275 -19.93 2.46 -6.67
CA GLU A 275 -21.06 2.73 -5.77
C GLU A 275 -20.81 2.19 -4.35
N LYS A 276 -20.17 1.02 -4.21
CA LYS A 276 -19.79 0.50 -2.88
C LYS A 276 -18.75 1.38 -2.19
N ILE A 277 -17.90 2.08 -2.92
CA ILE A 277 -16.93 3.03 -2.37
C ILE A 277 -17.64 4.30 -1.92
N ASP A 278 -18.52 4.85 -2.76
CA ASP A 278 -19.28 6.06 -2.44
C ASP A 278 -20.21 5.86 -1.24
N ASN A 279 -20.88 4.71 -1.16
CA ASN A 279 -21.69 4.37 0.01
C ASN A 279 -20.84 4.29 1.29
N ARG A 280 -19.59 3.84 1.20
CA ARG A 280 -18.67 3.80 2.35
C ARG A 280 -18.20 5.20 2.76
N SER A 281 -17.93 6.11 1.81
CA SER A 281 -17.55 7.49 2.13
C SER A 281 -18.69 8.27 2.81
N ASN A 282 -19.93 8.03 2.36
CA ASN A 282 -21.14 8.61 2.93
C ASN A 282 -21.59 7.96 4.25
N ASN A 283 -21.09 6.76 4.56
CA ASN A 283 -21.49 6.00 5.75
C ASN A 283 -21.00 6.56 7.09
N ASN A 284 -20.17 7.60 7.11
CA ASN A 284 -19.96 8.42 8.31
C ASN A 284 -21.27 9.06 8.82
N ASN A 285 -22.39 8.97 8.07
CA ASN A 285 -23.72 9.42 8.45
C ASN A 285 -24.82 8.32 8.52
N ILE A 286 -24.53 7.02 8.34
CA ILE A 286 -25.54 5.97 8.01
C ILE A 286 -25.84 4.95 9.14
N ILE A 287 -25.69 5.32 10.41
CA ILE A 287 -26.33 4.57 11.52
C ILE A 287 -27.44 5.37 12.23
N ASN A 288 -27.67 6.63 11.86
CA ASN A 288 -28.69 7.43 12.56
C ASN A 288 -30.13 7.31 12.02
N ARG A 289 -30.44 6.48 11.00
CA ARG A 289 -31.80 6.45 10.41
C ARG A 289 -32.35 5.09 9.93
N PHE A 290 -31.89 3.95 10.43
CA PHE A 290 -32.72 2.74 10.36
C PHE A 290 -33.84 2.80 11.41
N SER A 291 -34.82 3.67 11.18
CA SER A 291 -36.14 3.60 11.79
C SER A 291 -36.89 2.44 11.13
N THR A 292 -36.70 1.22 11.60
CA THR A 292 -37.63 0.13 11.30
C THR A 292 -39.01 0.45 11.86
N TYR A 293 -40.07 -0.10 11.27
CA TYR A 293 -41.47 0.16 11.68
C TYR A 293 -41.71 -0.09 13.18
N VAL A 294 -40.92 -1.00 13.78
CA VAL A 294 -40.90 -1.30 15.22
C VAL A 294 -40.48 -0.10 16.08
N ASN A 295 -39.50 0.70 15.63
CA ASN A 295 -39.02 1.89 16.36
C ASN A 295 -40.02 3.07 16.33
N ARG A 296 -41.06 3.03 15.48
CA ARG A 296 -42.13 4.05 15.44
C ARG A 296 -43.35 3.70 16.29
N GLN A 297 -43.48 2.46 16.77
CA GLN A 297 -44.58 2.06 17.67
C GLN A 297 -44.26 2.28 19.16
N SER A 298 -43.00 2.55 19.52
CA SER A 298 -42.59 2.79 20.91
C SER A 298 -42.39 4.26 21.27
N ARG A 299 -42.99 5.19 20.52
CA ARG A 299 -43.04 6.63 20.86
C ARG A 299 -44.46 7.13 20.83
#